data_AF-A0A382WTC0-F1
#
_entry.id   AF-A0A382WTC0-F1
#
_cell.length_a   1.000
_cell.length_b   1.000
_cell.length_c   1.000
_cell.angle_alpha   90.00
_cell.angle_beta   90.00
_cell.angle_gamma   90.00
#
_symmetry.space_group_name_H-M   'P 1'
#
loop_
_entity.id
_entity.type
_entity.pdbx_description
1 polymer ?
#
loop_
_entity_poly.entity_id
_entity_poly.type
_entity_poly.pdbx_seq_one_letter_code
_entity_poly.pdbx_strand_id
1 'polypeptide(L)' 'TVNAIGPGPTTTPGLSEADPRSPLDVQQDMSANMPLGRRMEPEELVGAAIYLASPSSSATTGHLLIVDGGWTAI' A
#
# COMPACT_ATOMS: atom_id res chain seq x y z
N THR A 1 -18.61 1.86 10.13
CA THR A 1 -17.44 2.50 10.78
C THR A 1 -16.76 3.39 9.76
N VAL A 2 -15.85 4.27 10.17
CA VAL A 2 -15.06 5.08 9.24
C VAL A 2 -13.59 4.82 9.51
N ASN A 3 -12.84 4.41 8.50
CA ASN A 3 -11.42 4.04 8.58
C ASN A 3 -10.71 4.49 7.29
N ALA A 4 -9.38 4.39 7.29
CA ALA A 4 -8.54 4.64 6.13
C ALA A 4 -7.59 3.47 5.88
N ILE A 5 -7.21 3.28 4.62
CA ILE A 5 -6.08 2.43 4.21
C ILE A 5 -4.93 3.38 3.88
N GLY A 6 -3.77 3.15 4.47
CA GLY A 6 -2.52 3.81 4.12
C GLY A 6 -1.68 2.89 3.22
N PRO A 7 -1.83 2.98 1.88
CA PRO A 7 -1.06 2.14 0.97
C PRO A 7 0.38 2.63 0.86
N GLY A 8 1.30 1.67 0.67
CA GLY A 8 2.65 1.95 0.18
C GLY A 8 2.65 2.17 -1.34
N PRO A 9 3.85 2.27 -1.96
CA PRO A 9 3.98 2.43 -3.41
C PRO A 9 3.26 1.30 -4.17
N THR A 10 2.10 1.62 -4.76
CA THR A 10 1.24 0.66 -5.47
C THR A 10 1.15 1.01 -6.94
N THR A 11 1.36 0.04 -7.83
CA THR A 11 1.27 0.18 -9.27
C THR A 11 -0.15 0.58 -9.68
N THR A 12 -0.33 1.87 -9.96
CA THR A 12 -1.58 2.42 -10.50
C THR A 12 -1.27 3.23 -11.75
N PRO A 13 -2.24 3.47 -12.65
CA PRO A 13 -2.03 4.34 -13.80
C PRO A 13 -1.51 5.72 -13.38
N GLY A 14 -2.13 6.35 -12.37
CA GLY A 14 -1.72 7.65 -11.88
C GLY A 14 -0.29 7.70 -11.33
N LEU A 15 0.14 6.69 -10.55
CA LEU A 15 1.53 6.63 -10.08
C LEU A 15 2.51 6.37 -11.24
N SER A 16 2.12 5.49 -12.17
CA SER A 16 2.99 5.11 -13.30
C SER A 16 3.20 6.26 -14.28
N GLU A 17 2.19 7.11 -14.47
CA GLU A 17 2.29 8.33 -15.26
C GLU A 17 3.03 9.46 -14.55
N ALA A 18 2.92 9.55 -13.22
CA ALA A 18 3.50 10.64 -12.44
C ALA A 18 4.95 10.41 -12.01
N ASP A 19 5.43 9.16 -11.98
CA ASP A 19 6.80 8.85 -11.54
C ASP A 19 7.80 8.98 -12.70
N PRO A 20 8.69 9.99 -12.69
CA PRO A 20 9.62 10.23 -13.79
C PRO A 20 10.86 9.31 -13.76
N ARG A 21 11.00 8.49 -12.71
CA ARG A 21 12.17 7.63 -12.50
C ARG A 21 12.19 6.46 -13.47
N SER A 22 13.39 5.96 -13.78
CA SER A 22 13.50 4.74 -14.58
C SER A 22 13.00 3.52 -13.79
N PRO A 23 12.56 2.44 -14.46
CA PRO A 23 12.19 1.19 -13.78
C PRO A 23 13.30 0.64 -12.87
N LEU A 24 14.56 0.84 -13.24
CA LEU A 24 15.72 0.43 -12.44
C LEU A 24 15.82 1.24 -11.14
N ASP A 25 15.69 2.57 -11.23
CA ASP A 25 15.77 3.45 -10.05
C ASP A 25 14.63 3.16 -9.07
N VAL A 26 13.42 2.92 -9.59
CA VAL A 26 12.27 2.51 -8.77
C VAL A 26 12.56 1.20 -8.06
N GLN A 27 13.06 0.19 -8.78
CA GLN A 27 13.37 -1.12 -8.18
C GLN A 27 14.43 -1.00 -7.08
N GLN A 28 15.47 -0.18 -7.30
CA GLN A 28 16.54 0.03 -6.32
C GLN A 28 16.03 0.72 -5.06
N ASP A 29 15.20 1.76 -5.22
CA ASP A 29 14.56 2.47 -4.11
C ASP A 29 13.66 1.53 -3.29
N MET A 30 12.80 0.75 -3.95
CA MET A 30 11.95 -0.23 -3.25
C MET A 30 12.79 -1.28 -2.51
N SER A 31 13.86 -1.78 -3.12
CA SER A 31 14.73 -2.79 -2.51
C SER A 31 15.48 -2.27 -1.29
N ALA A 32 15.79 -0.97 -1.27
CA ALA A 32 16.50 -0.33 -0.16
C ALA A 32 15.57 0.07 0.99
N ASN A 33 14.37 0.55 0.66
CA ASN A 33 13.48 1.24 1.61
C ASN A 33 12.22 0.45 1.97
N MET A 34 12.02 -0.75 1.41
CA MET A 34 10.83 -1.53 1.67
C MET A 34 11.17 -3.02 1.77
N PRO A 35 10.84 -3.69 2.88
CA PRO A 35 11.05 -5.13 3.02
C PRO A 35 10.47 -5.97 1.87
N LEU A 36 9.34 -5.54 1.29
CA LEU A 36 8.74 -6.21 0.13
C LEU A 36 9.57 -6.05 -1.16
N GLY A 37 10.44 -5.05 -1.26
CA GLY A 37 11.42 -4.88 -2.34
C GLY A 37 10.86 -4.56 -3.73
N ARG A 38 9.55 -4.40 -3.88
CA ARG A 38 8.87 -4.09 -5.16
C ARG A 38 7.61 -3.29 -4.93
N ARG A 39 7.19 -2.47 -5.89
CA ARG A 39 5.84 -1.89 -5.84
C ARG A 39 4.79 -2.99 -5.63
N MET A 40 3.77 -2.62 -4.86
CA MET A 40 2.60 -3.47 -4.65
C MET A 40 1.69 -3.43 -5.87
N GLU A 41 0.87 -4.45 -6.03
CA GLU A 41 -0.25 -4.47 -6.97
C GLU A 41 -1.55 -4.05 -6.27
N PRO A 42 -2.51 -3.40 -6.97
CA PRO A 42 -3.78 -2.97 -6.37
C PRO A 42 -4.56 -4.11 -5.68
N GLU A 43 -4.45 -5.33 -6.18
CA GLU A 43 -5.08 -6.53 -5.64
C GLU A 43 -4.62 -6.84 -4.22
N GLU A 44 -3.41 -6.42 -3.84
CA GLU A 44 -2.86 -6.61 -2.50
C GLU A 44 -3.56 -5.72 -1.45
N LEU A 45 -4.32 -4.70 -1.87
CA LEU A 45 -5.14 -3.85 -0.99
C LEU A 45 -6.57 -4.39 -0.80
N VAL A 46 -7.02 -5.33 -1.65
CA VAL A 46 -8.42 -5.80 -1.66
C VAL A 46 -8.81 -6.45 -0.34
N GLY A 47 -7.92 -7.25 0.25
CA GLY A 47 -8.17 -7.89 1.55
C GLY A 47 -8.42 -6.88 2.68
N ALA A 48 -7.64 -5.79 2.71
CA ALA A 48 -7.80 -4.72 3.69
C ALA A 48 -9.13 -3.97 3.49
N ALA A 49 -9.48 -3.67 2.23
CA ALA A 49 -10.77 -3.04 1.91
C ALA A 49 -11.95 -3.92 2.30
N ILE A 50 -11.91 -5.23 1.98
CA ILE A 50 -12.94 -6.19 2.37
C ILE A 50 -13.05 -6.26 3.89
N TYR A 51 -11.94 -6.39 4.61
CA TYR A 51 -11.95 -6.42 6.08
C TYR A 51 -12.68 -5.20 6.65
N LEU A 52 -12.26 -3.98 6.25
CA LEU A 52 -12.83 -2.73 6.75
C LEU A 52 -14.28 -2.48 6.32
N ALA A 53 -14.74 -3.09 5.23
CA ALA A 53 -16.13 -3.05 4.79
C ALA A 53 -17.00 -4.15 5.42
N SER A 54 -16.40 -5.20 5.96
CA SER A 54 -17.10 -6.38 6.49
C SER A 54 -17.51 -6.24 7.96
N PRO A 55 -18.46 -7.06 8.44
CA PRO A 55 -18.80 -7.16 9.87
C PRO A 55 -17.62 -7.52 10.79
N SER A 56 -16.56 -8.13 10.24
CA SER A 56 -15.35 -8.46 10.99
C SER A 56 -14.65 -7.23 11.55
N SER A 57 -14.88 -6.05 10.97
CA SER A 57 -14.36 -4.77 11.46
C SER A 57 -15.31 -4.03 12.42
N SER A 58 -16.32 -4.70 12.98
CA SER A 58 -17.36 -4.07 13.83
C SER A 58 -16.83 -3.25 15.00
N ALA A 59 -15.65 -3.58 15.53
CA ALA A 59 -14.96 -2.83 16.59
C ALA A 59 -13.80 -1.95 16.09
N THR A 60 -13.56 -1.85 14.78
CA THR A 60 -12.51 -1.01 14.18
C THR A 60 -13.13 0.24 13.56
N THR A 61 -12.95 1.39 14.21
CA THR A 61 -13.34 2.70 13.68
C THR A 61 -12.30 3.75 14.06
N GLY A 62 -12.04 4.72 13.19
CA GLY A 62 -11.02 5.76 13.37
C GLY A 62 -9.59 5.27 13.13
N HIS A 63 -9.41 4.09 12.54
CA HIS A 63 -8.09 3.50 12.33
C HIS A 63 -7.51 3.80 10.93
N LEU A 64 -6.21 3.99 10.86
CA LEU A 64 -5.41 3.98 9.64
C LEU A 64 -4.71 2.63 9.53
N LEU A 65 -5.23 1.75 8.66
CA LEU A 65 -4.63 0.45 8.41
C LEU A 65 -3.51 0.60 7.37
N ILE A 66 -2.27 0.44 7.82
CA ILE A 66 -1.08 0.50 6.95
C ILE A 66 -0.95 -0.82 6.16
N VAL A 67 -0.86 -0.69 4.84
CA VAL A 67 -0.64 -1.80 3.91
C VAL A 67 0.40 -1.35 2.90
N ASP A 68 1.67 -1.40 3.29
CA ASP A 68 2.74 -0.66 2.60
C ASP A 68 4.01 -1.47 2.32
N GLY A 69 3.95 -2.80 2.40
CA GLY A 69 5.11 -3.66 2.19
C GLY A 69 6.24 -3.46 3.22
N GLY A 70 5.96 -2.78 4.34
CA GLY A 70 6.90 -2.47 5.41
C GLY A 70 7.65 -1.15 5.26
N TRP A 71 7.22 -0.27 4.35
CA TRP A 71 7.85 1.03 4.10
C TRP A 71 7.97 1.90 5.36
N THR A 72 6.93 1.95 6.19
CA THR A 72 6.88 2.78 7.41
C THR A 72 7.51 2.10 8.64
N ALA A 73 8.02 0.88 8.50
CA ALA A 73 8.52 0.08 9.62
C ALA A 73 10.06 0.00 9.69
N ILE A 74 10.78 0.66 8.78
CA ILE A 74 12.25 0.66 8.71
C ILE A 74 12.85 2.06 8.73
#